data_AF-A0A943T400-F1
#
_entry.id   AF-A0A943T400-F1
#
_cell.length_a   1.000
_cell.length_b   1.000
_cell.length_c   1.000
_cell.angle_alpha   90.00
_cell.angle_beta   90.00
_cell.angle_gamma   90.00
#
_symmetry.space_group_name_H-M   'P 1'
#
loop_
_entity.id
_entity.type
_entity.pdbx_description
1 polymer ?
#
loop_
_entity_poly.entity_id
_entity_poly.type
_entity_poly.pdbx_seq_one_letter_code
_entity_poly.pdbx_strand_id
1 'polypeptide(L)'
;MEKLEYEVLLSRRAALGAFATVALGTAGLLAGCGSDKATVTEDTEDGDKKEEAKKEEQSTTDLAVGATVTTAAGLSVVVDSVQPGLTNYDGSTMTGIHVTYVNNGDEGADYNIYDWKGEDANGAQQNQGYYSEGSDELQSGTLAAGGSVAGNIYFDGDIKKALYFANMFDKSATASWVLA
;
A
#
# COMPACT_ATOMS: atom_id res chain seq x y z
N MET A 1 5.92 24.44 38.08
CA MET A 1 5.38 24.33 36.70
C MET A 1 5.47 22.86 36.30
N GLU A 2 4.66 22.00 36.90
CA GLU A 2 4.72 20.52 36.71
C GLU A 2 3.33 19.92 36.43
N LYS A 3 2.45 20.68 35.77
CA LYS A 3 1.09 20.23 35.42
C LYS A 3 0.81 20.14 33.91
N LEU A 4 1.78 20.44 33.06
CA LEU A 4 1.60 20.46 31.59
C LEU A 4 2.25 19.26 30.88
N GLU A 5 3.12 18.51 31.53
CA GLU A 5 3.84 17.39 30.89
C GLU A 5 3.05 16.07 30.86
N TYR A 6 1.94 15.96 31.60
CA TYR A 6 1.16 14.72 31.68
C TYR A 6 0.05 14.60 30.61
N GLU A 7 -0.42 15.71 30.03
CA GLU A 7 -1.51 15.68 29.03
C GLU A 7 -1.00 15.33 27.61
N VAL A 8 0.29 15.61 27.31
CA VAL A 8 0.88 15.31 25.99
C VAL A 8 1.19 13.81 25.83
N LEU A 9 1.49 13.12 26.94
CA LEU A 9 1.83 11.69 26.92
C LEU A 9 0.61 10.78 26.69
N LEU A 10 -0.61 11.25 26.97
CA LEU A 10 -1.83 10.46 26.78
C LEU A 10 -2.35 10.46 25.34
N SER A 11 -1.94 11.41 24.51
CA SER A 11 -2.43 11.54 23.13
C SER A 11 -1.72 10.61 22.13
N ARG A 12 -0.66 9.88 22.53
CA ARG A 12 0.14 9.02 21.63
C ARG A 12 -0.16 7.52 21.72
N ARG A 13 -1.28 7.11 22.33
CA ARG A 13 -1.68 5.70 22.43
C ARG A 13 -3.13 5.47 22.01
N ALA A 14 -3.43 5.72 20.74
CA ALA A 14 -4.69 5.25 20.15
C ALA A 14 -4.59 5.18 18.62
N ALA A 15 -3.87 4.20 18.09
CA ALA A 15 -4.11 3.66 16.75
C ALA A 15 -3.33 2.33 16.59
N LEU A 16 -3.62 1.34 17.43
CA LEU A 16 -3.37 -0.06 17.05
C LEU A 16 -4.51 -0.45 16.12
N GLY A 17 -4.33 -0.25 14.82
CA GLY A 17 -5.23 -0.76 13.79
C GLY A 17 -5.15 -2.28 13.78
N ALA A 18 -6.26 -2.94 14.08
CA ALA A 18 -6.38 -4.39 14.04
C ALA A 18 -6.18 -4.89 12.59
N PHE A 19 -5.19 -5.74 12.37
CA PHE A 19 -5.07 -6.52 11.14
C PHE A 19 -6.20 -7.55 11.09
N ALA A 20 -7.23 -7.27 10.30
CA ALA A 20 -8.24 -8.26 9.96
C ALA A 20 -7.66 -9.22 8.91
N THR A 21 -7.19 -10.39 9.34
CA THR A 21 -6.92 -11.51 8.44
C THR A 21 -8.24 -12.01 7.85
N VAL A 22 -8.50 -11.68 6.59
CA VAL A 22 -9.57 -12.32 5.82
C VAL A 22 -9.06 -13.69 5.38
N ALA A 23 -9.44 -14.73 6.12
CA ALA A 23 -9.35 -16.10 5.65
C ALA A 23 -10.49 -16.33 4.63
N LEU A 24 -10.19 -16.29 3.33
CA LEU A 24 -11.09 -16.83 2.32
C LEU A 24 -11.12 -18.35 2.45
N GLY A 25 -12.16 -18.86 3.12
CA GLY A 25 -12.46 -20.28 3.19
C GLY A 25 -12.80 -20.83 1.80
N THR A 26 -12.07 -21.86 1.39
CA THR A 26 -12.41 -22.71 0.26
C THR A 26 -13.67 -23.51 0.60
N ALA A 27 -14.81 -23.18 -0.01
CA ALA A 27 -15.98 -24.05 0.00
C ALA A 27 -15.73 -25.20 -0.99
N GLY A 28 -15.29 -26.35 -0.46
CA GLY A 28 -15.28 -27.61 -1.19
C GLY A 28 -16.71 -28.09 -1.42
N LEU A 29 -17.12 -28.19 -2.68
CA LEU A 29 -18.33 -28.89 -3.09
C LEU A 29 -18.16 -30.39 -2.82
N LEU A 30 -18.90 -30.91 -1.84
CA LEU A 30 -19.16 -32.34 -1.73
C LEU A 30 -20.28 -32.70 -2.71
N ALA A 31 -19.91 -33.21 -3.88
CA ALA A 31 -20.83 -33.87 -4.80
C ALA A 31 -21.19 -35.26 -4.24
N GLY A 32 -22.45 -35.44 -3.87
CA GLY A 32 -23.05 -36.73 -3.55
C GLY A 32 -23.43 -37.52 -4.81
N CYS A 33 -23.19 -38.82 -4.79
CA CYS A 33 -23.58 -39.76 -5.84
C CYS A 33 -25.09 -40.12 -5.78
N GLY A 34 -25.69 -40.38 -6.94
CA GLY A 34 -26.98 -41.08 -7.06
C GLY A 34 -27.52 -41.08 -8.49
N SER A 35 -27.48 -42.24 -9.16
CA SER A 35 -27.75 -42.44 -10.60
C SER A 35 -29.23 -42.65 -10.98
N ASP A 36 -29.51 -42.27 -12.24
CA ASP A 36 -30.47 -42.79 -13.25
C ASP A 36 -32.00 -42.67 -13.07
N LYS A 37 -32.67 -41.90 -13.96
CA LYS A 37 -33.29 -42.40 -15.21
C LYS A 37 -34.30 -41.42 -15.88
N ALA A 38 -33.97 -41.04 -17.13
CA ALA A 38 -34.76 -40.69 -18.33
C ALA A 38 -36.11 -39.92 -18.27
N THR A 39 -36.18 -38.78 -18.97
CA THR A 39 -37.09 -38.54 -20.14
C THR A 39 -36.67 -37.29 -20.94
N VAL A 40 -36.88 -37.34 -22.26
CA VAL A 40 -36.57 -36.34 -23.30
C VAL A 40 -37.66 -35.27 -23.41
N THR A 41 -37.29 -34.00 -23.58
CA THR A 41 -38.02 -33.00 -24.39
C THR A 41 -37.09 -31.86 -24.86
N GLU A 42 -37.35 -31.38 -26.06
CA GLU A 42 -36.57 -30.45 -26.89
C GLU A 42 -36.65 -28.97 -26.47
N ASP A 43 -35.71 -28.19 -27.03
CA ASP A 43 -35.67 -26.75 -27.24
C ASP A 43 -35.76 -25.80 -26.05
N THR A 44 -34.63 -25.15 -25.75
CA THR A 44 -34.47 -23.69 -25.84
C THR A 44 -32.96 -23.40 -25.79
N GLU A 45 -32.39 -22.87 -26.88
CA GLU A 45 -31.10 -22.17 -26.84
C GLU A 45 -31.26 -20.93 -25.96
N ASP A 46 -31.04 -21.11 -24.66
CA ASP A 46 -30.88 -20.01 -23.71
C ASP A 46 -29.44 -19.52 -23.84
N GLY A 47 -29.30 -18.35 -24.47
CA GLY A 47 -28.04 -17.64 -24.58
C GLY A 47 -27.58 -17.25 -23.19
N ASP A 48 -26.78 -18.11 -22.57
CA ASP A 48 -26.05 -17.85 -21.33
C ASP A 48 -25.03 -16.74 -21.58
N LYS A 49 -25.52 -15.49 -21.62
CA LYS A 49 -24.71 -14.31 -21.35
C LYS A 49 -24.31 -14.41 -19.89
N LYS A 50 -23.21 -15.12 -19.68
CA LYS A 50 -22.35 -15.00 -18.52
C LYS A 50 -21.96 -13.53 -18.44
N GLU A 51 -22.73 -12.75 -17.67
CA GLU A 51 -22.27 -11.49 -17.12
C GLU A 51 -21.06 -11.84 -16.26
N GLU A 52 -19.87 -11.73 -16.85
CA GLU A 52 -18.64 -11.59 -16.10
C GLU A 52 -18.87 -10.41 -15.17
N ALA A 53 -19.05 -10.71 -13.88
CA ALA A 53 -19.01 -9.72 -12.83
C ALA A 53 -17.70 -8.97 -13.01
N LYS A 54 -17.80 -7.76 -13.57
CA LYS A 54 -16.69 -6.83 -13.72
C LYS A 54 -16.12 -6.64 -12.32
N LYS A 55 -15.01 -7.32 -12.05
CA LYS A 55 -14.22 -7.11 -10.84
C LYS A 55 -13.93 -5.62 -10.81
N GLU A 56 -14.56 -4.88 -9.90
CA GLU A 56 -14.25 -3.47 -9.70
C GLU A 56 -12.76 -3.40 -9.39
N GLU A 57 -11.99 -2.89 -10.35
CA GLU A 57 -10.58 -2.58 -10.14
C GLU A 57 -10.55 -1.48 -9.09
N GLN A 58 -10.12 -1.85 -7.88
CA GLN A 58 -9.90 -0.90 -6.81
C GLN A 58 -8.86 0.13 -7.31
N SER A 59 -9.25 1.41 -7.31
CA SER A 59 -8.34 2.50 -7.66
C SER A 59 -7.08 2.42 -6.81
N THR A 60 -5.91 2.51 -7.45
CA THR A 60 -4.61 2.59 -6.77
C THR A 60 -4.09 4.03 -6.67
N THR A 61 -4.84 5.00 -7.20
CA THR A 61 -4.50 6.42 -7.15
C THR A 61 -5.26 7.14 -6.05
N ASP A 62 -4.60 8.13 -5.45
CA ASP A 62 -5.12 9.04 -4.43
C ASP A 62 -5.70 8.31 -3.21
N LEU A 63 -4.96 7.29 -2.79
CA LEU A 63 -5.24 6.49 -1.61
C LEU A 63 -5.09 7.33 -0.34
N ALA A 64 -5.87 6.98 0.69
CA ALA A 64 -5.64 7.51 2.02
C ALA A 64 -4.40 6.84 2.65
N VAL A 65 -3.62 7.59 3.44
CA VAL A 65 -2.56 7.03 4.30
C VAL A 65 -3.12 5.87 5.13
N GLY A 66 -2.36 4.78 5.20
CA GLY A 66 -2.75 3.50 5.80
C GLY A 66 -3.44 2.51 4.84
N ALA A 67 -3.84 2.94 3.63
CA ALA A 67 -4.35 2.01 2.62
C ALA A 67 -3.21 1.18 2.01
N THR A 68 -3.42 -0.12 1.88
CA THR A 68 -2.45 -1.05 1.29
C THR A 68 -2.76 -1.31 -0.18
N VAL A 69 -1.72 -1.28 -1.02
CA VAL A 69 -1.73 -1.83 -2.37
C VAL A 69 -0.96 -3.14 -2.40
N THR A 70 -1.45 -4.14 -3.11
CA THR A 70 -0.74 -5.41 -3.34
C THR A 70 -0.51 -5.60 -4.83
N THR A 71 0.74 -5.78 -5.24
CA THR A 71 1.08 -6.07 -6.63
C THR A 71 0.62 -7.47 -7.03
N ALA A 72 0.55 -7.75 -8.33
CA ALA A 72 0.21 -9.09 -8.82
C ALA A 72 1.17 -10.19 -8.31
N ALA A 73 2.42 -9.82 -7.99
CA ALA A 73 3.43 -10.72 -7.44
C ALA A 73 3.32 -10.92 -5.92
N GLY A 74 2.31 -10.31 -5.26
CA GLY A 74 2.08 -10.48 -3.82
C GLY A 74 2.85 -9.51 -2.91
N LEU A 75 3.54 -8.51 -3.47
CA LEU A 75 4.18 -7.46 -2.66
C LEU A 75 3.14 -6.44 -2.20
N SER A 76 2.91 -6.36 -0.89
CA SER A 76 2.07 -5.34 -0.27
C SER A 76 2.90 -4.12 0.13
N VAL A 77 2.38 -2.93 -0.17
CA VAL A 77 3.02 -1.63 0.09
C VAL A 77 2.00 -0.68 0.72
N VAL A 78 2.43 0.04 1.75
CA VAL A 78 1.59 1.02 2.45
C VAL A 78 2.43 2.23 2.87
N VAL A 79 1.82 3.42 2.82
CA VAL A 79 2.29 4.60 3.55
C VAL A 79 1.60 4.61 4.91
N ASP A 80 2.33 4.32 5.98
CA ASP A 80 1.79 4.15 7.32
C ASP A 80 1.51 5.49 8.02
N SER A 81 2.40 6.47 7.84
CA SER A 81 2.29 7.78 8.46
C SER A 81 3.04 8.87 7.69
N VAL A 82 2.72 10.12 8.00
CA VAL A 82 3.31 11.33 7.38
C VAL A 82 3.80 12.28 8.47
N GLN A 83 4.94 12.90 8.23
CA GLN A 83 5.55 13.95 9.05
C GLN A 83 5.77 15.20 8.17
N PRO A 84 4.77 16.09 8.08
CA PRO A 84 4.90 17.31 7.29
C PRO A 84 5.69 18.38 8.05
N GLY A 85 6.27 19.33 7.31
CA GLY A 85 6.83 20.56 7.89
C GLY A 85 8.09 20.34 8.72
N LEU A 86 8.84 19.27 8.45
CA LEU A 86 10.16 19.06 9.01
C LEU A 86 11.11 20.17 8.52
N THR A 87 12.12 20.50 9.31
CA THR A 87 13.13 21.51 8.96
C THR A 87 14.50 20.87 8.92
N ASN A 88 15.17 20.95 7.78
CA ASN A 88 16.51 20.39 7.58
C ASN A 88 17.61 21.30 8.17
N TYR A 89 18.86 20.82 8.21
CA TYR A 89 20.00 21.57 8.74
C TYR A 89 20.23 22.94 8.07
N ASP A 90 19.82 23.10 6.81
CA ASP A 90 19.94 24.33 6.03
C ASP A 90 18.69 25.23 6.13
N GLY A 91 17.71 24.83 6.93
CA GLY A 91 16.43 25.54 7.10
C GLY A 91 15.38 25.24 6.03
N SER A 92 15.67 24.37 5.06
CA SER A 92 14.68 23.93 4.07
C SER A 92 13.57 23.10 4.71
N THR A 93 12.36 23.23 4.17
CA THR A 93 11.22 22.38 4.56
C THR A 93 11.37 21.00 3.97
N MET A 94 11.00 19.98 4.74
CA MET A 94 10.96 18.58 4.33
C MET A 94 9.60 17.96 4.68
N THR A 95 9.20 16.94 3.92
CA THR A 95 8.11 16.02 4.30
C THR A 95 8.69 14.62 4.44
N GLY A 96 8.45 13.97 5.59
CA GLY A 96 8.77 12.57 5.82
C GLY A 96 7.54 11.67 5.68
N ILE A 97 7.73 10.47 5.13
CA ILE A 97 6.73 9.38 5.20
C ILE A 97 7.36 8.15 5.84
N HIS A 98 6.55 7.35 6.52
CA HIS A 98 6.93 6.00 6.93
C HIS A 98 6.20 5.00 6.04
N VAL A 99 6.92 4.02 5.50
CA VAL A 99 6.35 3.01 4.61
C VAL A 99 6.67 1.61 5.08
N THR A 100 5.79 0.66 4.77
CA THR A 100 5.98 -0.76 5.05
C THR A 100 5.79 -1.57 3.77
N TYR A 101 6.70 -2.52 3.57
CA TYR A 101 6.62 -3.56 2.56
C TYR A 101 6.41 -4.92 3.23
N VAL A 102 5.55 -5.76 2.65
CA VAL A 102 5.38 -7.16 3.04
C VAL A 102 5.33 -8.02 1.79
N ASN A 103 6.23 -8.98 1.68
CA ASN A 103 6.22 -9.95 0.59
C ASN A 103 5.28 -11.11 0.94
N ASN A 104 4.04 -11.06 0.45
CA ASN A 104 3.08 -12.15 0.59
C ASN A 104 3.14 -13.15 -0.58
N GLY A 105 4.03 -12.92 -1.54
CA GLY A 105 4.33 -13.87 -2.60
C GLY A 105 5.31 -14.96 -2.15
N ASP A 106 5.57 -15.85 -3.09
CA ASP A 106 6.37 -17.06 -2.93
C ASP A 106 7.78 -16.92 -3.54
N GLU A 107 8.01 -15.87 -4.33
CA GLU A 107 9.33 -15.47 -4.86
C GLU A 107 9.93 -14.30 -4.07
N GLY A 108 11.20 -13.94 -4.36
CA GLY A 108 11.82 -12.75 -3.78
C GLY A 108 11.20 -11.46 -4.34
N ALA A 109 10.97 -10.47 -3.49
CA ALA A 109 10.42 -9.17 -3.88
C ALA A 109 11.36 -8.03 -3.49
N ASP A 110 11.75 -7.23 -4.48
CA ASP A 110 12.64 -6.09 -4.24
C ASP A 110 11.88 -4.92 -3.60
N TYR A 111 12.60 -4.16 -2.79
CA TYR A 111 12.16 -2.88 -2.25
C TYR A 111 13.28 -1.86 -2.40
N ASN A 112 12.93 -0.63 -2.74
CA ASN A 112 13.91 0.41 -2.94
C ASN A 112 13.37 1.78 -2.52
N ILE A 113 14.21 2.59 -1.88
CA ILE A 113 13.91 4.01 -1.65
C ILE A 113 13.67 4.77 -2.96
N TYR A 114 14.30 4.35 -4.07
CA TYR A 114 14.10 4.95 -5.39
C TYR A 114 12.80 4.53 -6.09
N ASP A 115 12.01 3.64 -5.50
CA ASP A 115 10.66 3.32 -5.98
C ASP A 115 9.68 4.47 -5.66
N TRP A 116 10.12 5.47 -4.88
CA TRP A 116 9.27 6.53 -4.38
C TRP A 116 9.61 7.90 -4.96
N LYS A 117 8.56 8.68 -5.19
CA LYS A 117 8.65 10.13 -5.46
C LYS A 117 7.63 10.90 -4.64
N GLY A 118 7.98 12.13 -4.29
CA GLY A 118 7.06 13.10 -3.70
C GLY A 118 6.52 14.03 -4.78
N GLU A 119 5.21 14.21 -4.85
CA GLU A 119 4.55 15.21 -5.70
C GLU A 119 4.10 16.43 -4.89
N ASP A 120 4.51 17.62 -5.29
CA ASP A 120 4.09 18.88 -4.65
C ASP A 120 2.70 19.35 -5.12
N ALA A 121 2.22 20.47 -4.57
CA ALA A 121 0.92 21.05 -4.94
C ALA A 121 0.84 21.53 -6.41
N ASN A 122 1.97 21.67 -7.10
CA ASN A 122 2.05 22.07 -8.50
C ASN A 122 2.16 20.87 -9.45
N GLY A 123 2.16 19.64 -8.92
CA GLY A 123 2.35 18.42 -9.70
C GLY A 123 3.81 18.14 -10.05
N ALA A 124 4.77 18.84 -9.44
CA ALA A 124 6.18 18.54 -9.62
C ALA A 124 6.56 17.30 -8.81
N GLN A 125 7.13 16.29 -9.48
CA GLN A 125 7.58 15.05 -8.86
C GLN A 125 9.08 15.11 -8.61
N GLN A 126 9.49 14.86 -7.37
CA GLN A 126 10.89 14.81 -6.96
C GLN A 126 11.24 13.47 -6.32
N ASN A 127 12.51 13.10 -6.45
CA ASN A 127 13.10 12.00 -5.72
C ASN A 127 13.23 12.36 -4.23
N GLN A 128 13.66 11.39 -3.42
CA GLN A 128 13.99 11.62 -2.02
C GLN A 128 15.08 12.68 -1.84
N GLY A 129 14.95 13.46 -0.77
CA GLY A 129 15.93 14.43 -0.29
C GLY A 129 16.70 13.89 0.91
N TYR A 130 17.81 14.55 1.24
CA TYR A 130 18.60 14.24 2.43
C TYR A 130 18.06 15.00 3.64
N TYR A 131 17.68 14.29 4.71
CA TYR A 131 17.27 14.90 5.97
C TYR A 131 18.30 14.63 7.07
N SER A 132 18.87 15.69 7.65
CA SER A 132 19.99 15.56 8.60
C SER A 132 19.63 14.79 9.89
N GLU A 133 18.38 14.89 10.31
CA GLU A 133 17.84 14.20 11.49
C GLU A 133 17.12 12.91 11.13
N GLY A 134 17.32 12.41 9.90
CA GLY A 134 16.77 11.15 9.42
C GLY A 134 17.20 9.98 10.30
N SER A 135 16.25 9.08 10.56
CA SER A 135 16.51 7.82 11.26
C SER A 135 15.69 6.72 10.62
N ASP A 136 16.15 5.48 10.71
CA ASP A 136 15.44 4.30 10.17
C ASP A 136 15.00 4.49 8.71
N GLU A 137 15.86 5.12 7.91
CA GLU A 137 15.58 5.37 6.49
C GLU A 137 15.40 4.04 5.75
N LEU A 138 14.40 4.00 4.87
CA LEU A 138 14.21 2.85 4.00
C LEU A 138 15.47 2.63 3.16
N GLN A 139 16.04 1.43 3.25
CA GLN A 139 17.16 1.03 2.42
C GLN A 139 16.66 0.30 1.17
N SER A 140 17.57 -0.16 0.32
CA SER A 140 17.24 -1.04 -0.81
C SER A 140 17.59 -2.48 -0.47
N GLY A 141 16.79 -3.44 -0.95
CA GLY A 141 17.09 -4.86 -0.79
C GLY A 141 16.02 -5.76 -1.39
N THR A 142 16.06 -7.03 -1.00
CA THR A 142 15.11 -8.05 -1.44
C THR A 142 14.51 -8.74 -0.22
N LEU A 143 13.19 -8.84 -0.17
CA LEU A 143 12.44 -9.62 0.81
C LEU A 143 12.26 -11.05 0.31
N ALA A 144 12.63 -12.03 1.14
CA ALA A 144 12.17 -13.40 0.94
C ALA A 144 10.65 -13.51 1.17
N ALA A 145 10.04 -14.62 0.76
CA ALA A 145 8.63 -14.91 1.01
C ALA A 145 8.29 -14.78 2.51
N GLY A 146 7.22 -14.06 2.82
CA GLY A 146 6.79 -13.73 4.18
C GLY A 146 7.62 -12.63 4.88
N GLY A 147 8.65 -12.10 4.21
CA GLY A 147 9.48 -11.03 4.74
C GLY A 147 8.77 -9.68 4.80
N SER A 148 9.21 -8.81 5.71
CA SER A 148 8.73 -7.43 5.81
C SER A 148 9.87 -6.49 6.18
N VAL A 149 9.80 -5.26 5.68
CA VAL A 149 10.68 -4.15 6.04
C VAL A 149 9.85 -2.88 6.10
N ALA A 150 10.23 -1.97 6.99
CA ALA A 150 9.64 -0.65 7.09
C ALA A 150 10.76 0.38 7.24
N GLY A 151 10.48 1.62 6.83
CA GLY A 151 11.46 2.69 6.92
C GLY A 151 10.91 4.05 6.54
N ASN A 152 11.67 5.08 6.88
CA ASN A 152 11.35 6.45 6.57
C ASN A 152 11.89 6.86 5.20
N ILE A 153 11.15 7.72 4.50
CA ILE A 153 11.59 8.37 3.26
C ILE A 153 11.32 9.86 3.43
N TYR A 154 12.31 10.69 3.08
CA TYR A 154 12.22 12.14 3.19
C TYR A 154 12.26 12.79 1.82
N PHE A 155 11.46 13.82 1.62
CA PHE A 155 11.39 14.58 0.37
C PHE A 155 11.57 16.06 0.66
N ASP A 156 12.25 16.75 -0.24
CA ASP A 156 12.38 18.20 -0.18
C ASP A 156 11.00 18.86 -0.39
N GLY A 157 10.69 19.85 0.44
CA GLY A 157 9.49 20.67 0.34
C GLY A 157 8.22 20.09 0.97
N ASP A 158 7.10 20.77 0.71
CA ASP A 158 5.76 20.39 1.16
C ASP A 158 5.10 19.46 0.13
N ILE A 159 5.24 18.15 0.36
CA ILE A 159 4.72 17.10 -0.52
C ILE A 159 3.25 16.81 -0.25
N LYS A 160 2.44 16.76 -1.33
CA LYS A 160 1.01 16.46 -1.30
C LYS A 160 0.67 15.01 -1.63
N LYS A 161 1.51 14.34 -2.42
CA LYS A 161 1.34 12.91 -2.69
C LYS A 161 2.65 12.13 -2.58
N ALA A 162 2.57 10.93 -1.99
CA ALA A 162 3.60 9.93 -2.14
C ALA A 162 3.25 9.04 -3.34
N LEU A 163 4.19 8.86 -4.25
CA LEU A 163 4.03 8.08 -5.47
C LEU A 163 4.93 6.85 -5.38
N TYR A 164 4.35 5.66 -5.54
CA TYR A 164 5.08 4.40 -5.60
C TYR A 164 5.12 3.87 -7.02
N PHE A 165 6.31 3.48 -7.46
CA PHE A 165 6.59 2.90 -8.76
C PHE A 165 7.13 1.49 -8.54
N ALA A 166 6.35 0.47 -8.87
CA ALA A 166 6.85 -0.91 -8.88
C ALA A 166 8.00 -1.10 -9.90
N ASN A 167 8.12 -0.18 -10.85
CA ASN A 167 9.27 -0.03 -11.72
C ASN A 167 9.63 1.46 -11.86
N MET A 168 10.79 1.86 -11.36
CA MET A 168 11.25 3.26 -11.36
C MET A 168 11.39 3.90 -12.75
N PHE A 169 11.41 3.09 -13.82
CA PHE A 169 11.48 3.57 -15.21
C PHE A 169 10.10 3.87 -15.82
N ASP A 170 9.02 3.50 -15.14
CA ASP A 170 7.67 3.78 -15.59
C ASP A 170 7.35 5.28 -15.48
N LYS A 171 6.52 5.76 -16.42
CA LYS A 171 6.10 7.17 -16.46
C LYS A 171 4.96 7.49 -15.50
N SER A 172 4.26 6.48 -15.03
CA SER A 172 3.10 6.60 -14.13
C SER A 172 3.34 5.76 -12.89
N ALA A 173 2.95 6.30 -11.74
CA ALA A 173 3.01 5.57 -10.48
C ALA A 173 2.08 4.36 -10.53
N THR A 174 2.52 3.26 -9.92
CA THR A 174 1.69 2.08 -9.66
C THR A 174 0.61 2.40 -8.63
N ALA A 175 0.95 3.21 -7.63
CA ALA A 175 0.03 3.69 -6.61
C ALA A 175 0.41 5.10 -6.13
N SER A 176 -0.58 5.84 -5.61
CA SER A 176 -0.35 7.12 -4.96
C SER A 176 -1.17 7.28 -3.68
N TRP A 177 -0.61 8.00 -2.70
CA TRP A 177 -1.28 8.35 -1.44
C TRP A 177 -1.32 9.86 -1.26
N VAL A 178 -2.46 10.39 -0.82
CA VAL A 178 -2.62 11.81 -0.47
C VAL A 178 -2.14 12.04 0.97
N LEU A 179 -1.25 13.02 1.16
CA LEU A 179 -0.53 13.23 2.43
C LEU A 179 -1.10 14.32 3.36
N ALA A 180 -2.17 14.99 2.91
CA ALA A 180 -2.87 16.15 3.52
C ALA A 180 -2.23 17.54 3.28
#